data_AF-A0A1X1Q873-F1
#
_entry.id   AF-A0A1X1Q873-F1
#
_cell.length_a   1.000
_cell.length_b   1.000
_cell.length_c   1.000
_cell.angle_alpha   90.00
_cell.angle_beta   90.00
_cell.angle_gamma   90.00
#
_symmetry.space_group_name_H-M   'P 1'
#
loop_
_entity.id
_entity.type
_entity.pdbx_description
1 polymer ?
#
loop_
_entity_poly.entity_id
_entity_poly.type
_entity_poly.pdbx_seq_one_letter_code
_entity_poly.pdbx_strand_id
1 'polypeptide(L)'
;MEIMTRLNWILKNMINSHKRAVTLVAAALTLTVCLMGIFAEGNIAEASHKVDRHFVDSLDGTGYYVDVNTINVQENMVTVDVYMVKALYNTMYCYGTVFNLPAQSYQYTYTKIYQYETKKLTSYSEVPSMAYGYTNVAAGNNMIMAEVLRFCYEWSQGHQDSSNNTDVGEYLD
;
A
#
# COMPACT_ATOMS: atom_id res chain seq x y z
N MET A 1 36.12 -71.53 11.84
CA MET A 1 34.92 -70.75 12.25
C MET A 1 35.21 -69.27 12.52
N GLU A 2 36.44 -68.90 12.91
CA GLU A 2 36.80 -67.51 13.28
C GLU A 2 36.96 -66.53 12.08
N ILE A 3 37.42 -67.02 10.93
CA ILE A 3 37.67 -66.20 9.72
C ILE A 3 36.37 -65.64 9.13
N MET A 4 35.30 -66.44 9.11
CA MET A 4 33.97 -66.00 8.63
C MET A 4 33.37 -64.90 9.50
N THR A 5 33.59 -64.96 10.82
CA THR A 5 33.11 -63.94 11.76
C THR A 5 33.83 -62.61 11.56
N ARG A 6 35.15 -62.63 11.30
CA ARG A 6 35.95 -61.42 11.04
C ARG A 6 35.57 -60.75 9.71
N LEU A 7 35.35 -61.53 8.65
CA LEU A 7 34.89 -61.01 7.36
C LEU A 7 33.50 -60.36 7.45
N ASN A 8 32.58 -60.97 8.19
CA ASN A 8 31.23 -60.44 8.40
C ASN A 8 31.27 -59.11 9.20
N TRP A 9 32.17 -59.00 10.18
CA TRP A 9 32.35 -57.77 10.94
C TRP A 9 32.90 -56.61 10.07
N ILE A 10 33.90 -56.88 9.23
CA ILE A 10 34.49 -55.88 8.32
C ILE A 10 33.45 -55.37 7.31
N LEU A 11 32.68 -56.27 6.70
CA LEU A 11 31.63 -55.90 5.73
C LEU A 11 30.55 -55.03 6.37
N LYS A 12 30.08 -55.37 7.58
CA LYS A 12 29.11 -54.55 8.32
C LYS A 12 29.66 -53.16 8.63
N ASN A 13 30.93 -53.05 9.02
CA ASN A 13 31.55 -51.77 9.32
C ASN A 13 31.68 -50.88 8.07
N MET A 14 32.06 -51.46 6.92
CA MET A 14 32.13 -50.73 5.65
C MET A 14 30.75 -50.24 5.19
N ILE A 15 29.71 -51.08 5.28
CA ILE A 15 28.34 -50.71 4.92
C ILE A 15 27.82 -49.58 5.82
N ASN A 16 28.10 -49.64 7.13
CA ASN A 16 27.69 -48.60 8.07
C ASN A 16 28.44 -47.28 7.84
N SER A 17 29.72 -47.34 7.47
CA SER A 17 30.52 -46.16 7.10
C SER A 17 29.95 -45.44 5.86
N HIS A 18 29.60 -46.19 4.82
CA HIS A 18 28.98 -45.64 3.62
C HIS A 18 27.60 -45.03 3.88
N LYS A 19 26.75 -45.69 4.69
CA LYS A 19 25.45 -45.12 5.09
C LYS A 19 25.62 -43.77 5.79
N ARG A 20 26.57 -43.65 6.72
CA ARG A 20 26.85 -42.39 7.43
C ARG A 20 27.34 -41.29 6.50
N ALA A 21 28.22 -41.62 5.55
CA ALA A 21 28.70 -40.65 4.56
C ALA A 21 27.56 -40.15 3.64
N VAL A 22 26.70 -41.05 3.16
CA VAL A 22 25.54 -40.70 2.32
C VAL A 22 24.54 -39.83 3.09
N THR A 23 24.26 -40.15 4.36
CA THR A 23 23.38 -39.33 5.20
C THR A 23 23.95 -37.93 5.46
N LEU A 24 25.27 -37.79 5.62
CA LEU A 24 25.92 -36.49 5.83
C LEU A 24 25.86 -35.61 4.57
N VAL A 25 26.09 -36.20 3.39
CA VAL A 25 26.00 -35.50 2.10
C VAL A 25 24.56 -35.08 1.80
N ALA A 26 23.57 -35.94 2.09
CA ALA A 26 22.16 -35.60 1.94
C ALA A 26 21.76 -34.44 2.86
N ALA A 27 22.18 -34.46 4.14
CA ALA A 27 21.89 -33.38 5.09
C ALA A 27 22.53 -32.03 4.69
N ALA A 28 23.74 -32.05 4.11
CA ALA A 28 24.41 -30.84 3.63
C ALA A 28 23.72 -30.22 2.40
N LEU A 29 23.23 -31.05 1.48
CA LEU A 29 22.44 -30.59 0.32
C LEU A 29 21.11 -29.97 0.75
N THR A 30 20.41 -30.55 1.73
CA THR A 30 19.14 -30.01 2.23
C THR A 30 19.34 -28.65 2.92
N LEU A 31 20.42 -28.45 3.68
CA LEU A 31 20.69 -27.19 4.37
C LEU A 31 21.01 -26.04 3.39
N THR A 32 21.65 -26.38 2.27
CA THR A 32 22.06 -25.40 1.24
C THR A 32 20.84 -24.90 0.43
N VAL A 33 19.85 -25.76 0.20
CA VAL A 33 18.57 -25.36 -0.45
C VAL A 33 17.72 -24.50 0.49
N CYS A 34 17.74 -24.77 1.80
CA CYS A 34 17.02 -23.94 2.77
C CYS A 34 17.61 -22.52 2.92
N LEU A 35 18.92 -22.34 2.79
CA LEU A 35 19.54 -21.01 2.90
C LEU A 35 19.29 -20.10 1.68
N MET A 36 19.09 -20.67 0.48
CA MET A 36 18.77 -19.88 -0.72
C MET A 36 17.30 -19.46 -0.79
N GLY A 37 16.41 -20.04 0.03
CA GLY A 37 14.99 -19.69 0.08
C GLY A 37 14.65 -18.47 0.93
N ILE A 38 15.61 -17.89 1.66
CA ILE A 38 15.35 -16.80 2.62
C ILE A 38 15.59 -15.40 2.03
N PHE A 39 16.17 -15.28 0.83
CA PHE A 39 16.39 -13.97 0.18
C PHE A 39 15.35 -13.59 -0.89
N ALA A 40 14.30 -14.38 -1.05
CA ALA A 40 13.15 -14.02 -1.87
C ALA A 40 12.10 -13.26 -1.04
N GLU A 41 12.52 -12.27 -0.24
CA GLU A 41 11.60 -11.19 0.11
C GLU A 41 11.32 -10.44 -1.19
N GLY A 42 10.17 -10.74 -1.76
CA GLY A 42 9.67 -10.09 -2.96
C GLY A 42 9.70 -8.58 -2.76
N ASN A 43 10.69 -7.93 -3.36
CA ASN A 43 10.50 -6.62 -3.98
C ASN A 43 9.53 -6.82 -5.14
N ILE A 44 8.27 -7.16 -4.84
CA ILE A 44 7.17 -6.76 -5.68
C ILE A 44 7.18 -5.24 -5.56
N ALA A 45 7.95 -4.62 -6.46
CA ALA A 45 7.69 -3.26 -6.86
C ALA A 45 6.23 -3.28 -7.34
N GLU A 46 5.30 -2.95 -6.43
CA GLU A 46 4.01 -2.44 -6.82
C GLU A 46 4.33 -1.40 -7.89
N ALA A 47 3.84 -1.63 -9.11
CA ALA A 47 3.98 -0.66 -10.18
C ALA A 47 3.53 0.67 -9.58
N SER A 48 4.50 1.56 -9.32
CA SER A 48 4.26 2.76 -8.54
C SER A 48 3.28 3.58 -9.35
N HIS A 49 1.99 3.49 -9.02
CA HIS A 49 1.04 4.51 -9.41
C HIS A 49 1.70 5.83 -9.03
N LYS A 50 1.88 6.74 -9.98
CA LYS A 50 2.51 8.01 -9.70
C LYS A 50 1.52 8.79 -8.84
N VAL A 51 1.65 8.65 -7.53
CA VAL A 51 0.81 9.33 -6.57
C VAL A 51 1.11 10.82 -6.67
N ASP A 52 0.11 11.61 -7.03
CA ASP A 52 0.23 13.05 -7.21
C ASP A 52 -0.53 13.77 -6.11
N ARG A 53 0.15 13.99 -4.98
CA ARG A 53 -0.46 14.52 -3.76
C ARG A 53 -0.43 16.05 -3.75
N HIS A 54 -1.61 16.65 -3.75
CA HIS A 54 -1.80 18.07 -3.56
C HIS A 54 -2.25 18.35 -2.13
N PHE A 55 -1.64 19.36 -1.49
CA PHE A 55 -2.02 19.80 -0.15
C PHE A 55 -3.40 20.48 -0.20
N VAL A 56 -4.27 20.13 0.75
CA VAL A 56 -5.61 20.72 0.89
C VAL A 56 -5.64 21.64 2.09
N ASP A 57 -5.42 21.10 3.29
CA ASP A 57 -5.47 21.84 4.55
C ASP A 57 -4.75 21.07 5.68
N SER A 58 -4.70 21.64 6.88
CA SER A 58 -4.12 21.02 8.06
C SER A 58 -4.96 21.23 9.31
N LEU A 59 -4.99 20.23 10.18
CA LEU A 59 -5.65 20.31 11.49
C LEU A 59 -4.79 19.60 12.53
N ASP A 60 -4.55 20.25 13.67
CA ASP A 60 -3.81 19.70 14.81
C ASP A 60 -2.46 19.07 14.44
N GLY A 61 -1.69 19.77 13.57
CA GLY A 61 -0.38 19.29 13.10
C GLY A 61 -0.45 18.09 12.14
N THR A 62 -1.64 17.73 11.66
CA THR A 62 -1.86 16.73 10.61
C THR A 62 -2.14 17.45 9.29
N GLY A 63 -1.32 17.19 8.27
CA GLY A 63 -1.56 17.70 6.92
C GLY A 63 -2.45 16.75 6.13
N TYR A 64 -3.39 17.29 5.37
CA TYR A 64 -4.31 16.56 4.51
C TYR A 64 -3.97 16.84 3.06
N TYR A 65 -3.84 15.76 2.28
CA TYR A 65 -3.48 15.82 0.88
C TYR A 65 -4.44 14.94 0.08
N VAL A 66 -4.64 15.26 -1.19
CA VAL A 66 -5.46 14.50 -2.12
C VAL A 66 -4.57 13.97 -3.24
N ASP A 67 -4.69 12.67 -3.57
CA ASP A 67 -4.11 12.16 -4.82
C ASP A 67 -5.03 12.51 -5.98
N VAL A 68 -4.62 13.51 -6.77
CA VAL A 68 -5.46 14.09 -7.82
C VAL A 68 -5.79 13.11 -8.93
N ASN A 69 -4.94 12.09 -9.13
CA ASN A 69 -5.15 11.05 -10.13
C ASN A 69 -6.29 10.08 -9.77
N THR A 70 -6.77 10.13 -8.53
CA THR A 70 -7.85 9.26 -8.03
C THR A 70 -9.18 9.98 -7.93
N ILE A 71 -9.21 11.30 -8.17
CA ILE A 71 -10.43 12.10 -8.12
C ILE A 71 -11.36 11.64 -9.23
N ASN A 72 -12.56 11.22 -8.85
CA ASN A 72 -13.66 10.94 -9.76
C ASN A 72 -14.91 11.65 -9.24
N VAL A 73 -15.35 12.67 -9.97
CA VAL A 73 -16.54 13.46 -9.65
C VAL A 73 -17.69 13.00 -10.53
N GLN A 74 -18.77 12.56 -9.90
CA GLN A 74 -20.03 12.18 -10.53
C GLN A 74 -21.17 13.03 -9.96
N GLU A 75 -22.36 12.94 -10.55
CA GLU A 75 -23.52 13.76 -10.17
C GLU A 75 -23.89 13.64 -8.69
N ASN A 76 -23.84 12.43 -8.12
CA ASN A 76 -24.28 12.14 -6.75
C ASN A 76 -23.16 11.66 -5.82
N MET A 77 -21.95 11.51 -6.34
CA MET A 77 -20.86 10.87 -5.64
C MET A 77 -19.51 11.45 -6.07
N VAL A 78 -18.60 11.59 -5.12
CA VAL A 78 -17.18 11.87 -5.39
C VAL A 78 -16.34 10.78 -4.75
N THR A 79 -15.40 10.18 -5.49
CA THR A 79 -14.45 9.22 -4.94
C THR A 79 -13.02 9.74 -5.08
N VAL A 80 -12.19 9.54 -4.06
CA VAL A 80 -10.83 10.07 -4.03
C VAL A 80 -9.99 9.39 -2.94
N ASP A 81 -8.69 9.28 -3.14
CA ASP A 81 -7.73 8.90 -2.10
C ASP A 81 -7.25 10.14 -1.32
N VAL A 82 -7.51 10.12 -0.01
CA VAL A 82 -7.12 11.20 0.92
C VAL A 82 -5.97 10.73 1.79
N TYR A 83 -4.89 11.48 1.79
CA TYR A 83 -3.71 11.23 2.59
C TYR A 83 -3.71 12.10 3.85
N MET A 84 -3.64 11.47 5.02
CA MET A 84 -3.44 12.13 6.30
C MET A 84 -2.00 11.92 6.77
N VAL A 85 -1.23 13.00 6.82
CA VAL A 85 0.21 12.98 7.15
C VAL A 85 0.42 13.51 8.55
N LYS A 86 0.91 12.63 9.43
CA LYS A 86 1.34 12.98 10.79
C LYS A 86 2.85 12.89 10.85
N ALA A 87 3.53 13.92 10.32
CA ALA A 87 4.98 13.90 10.11
C ALA A 87 5.78 13.67 11.41
N LEU A 88 5.35 14.27 12.52
CA LEU A 88 5.97 14.08 13.84
C LEU A 88 5.96 12.61 14.33
N TYR A 89 5.05 11.79 13.78
CA TYR A 89 4.91 10.37 14.13
C TYR A 89 5.44 9.45 13.02
N ASN A 90 6.12 10.00 12.01
CA ASN A 90 6.59 9.27 10.82
C ASN A 90 5.50 8.37 10.20
N THR A 91 4.25 8.83 10.22
CA THR A 91 3.08 8.02 9.81
C THR A 91 2.25 8.77 8.77
N MET A 92 1.85 8.06 7.72
CA MET A 92 0.99 8.56 6.66
C MET A 92 -0.13 7.56 6.41
N TYR A 93 -1.37 8.00 6.54
CA TYR A 93 -2.54 7.21 6.20
C TYR A 93 -3.00 7.60 4.81
N CYS A 94 -3.46 6.63 4.01
CA CYS A 94 -4.24 6.86 2.81
C CYS A 94 -5.60 6.20 3.00
N TYR A 95 -6.65 6.98 2.81
CA TYR A 95 -8.03 6.53 2.89
C TYR A 95 -8.67 6.64 1.52
N GLY A 96 -9.11 5.51 0.96
CA GLY A 96 -10.06 5.53 -0.14
C GLY A 96 -11.36 6.12 0.39
N THR A 97 -11.78 7.25 -0.16
CA THR A 97 -12.89 8.05 0.38
C THR A 97 -14.00 8.16 -0.64
N VAL A 98 -15.24 7.94 -0.21
CA VAL A 98 -16.45 8.12 -1.01
C VAL A 98 -17.33 9.16 -0.32
N PHE A 99 -17.61 10.26 -1.02
CA PHE A 99 -18.57 11.28 -0.62
C PHE A 99 -19.92 10.98 -1.27
N ASN A 100 -20.96 10.88 -0.46
CA ASN A 100 -22.35 10.84 -0.89
C ASN A 100 -22.94 12.26 -0.77
N LEU A 101 -23.23 12.87 -1.92
CA LEU A 101 -23.65 14.27 -1.97
C LEU A 101 -25.08 14.48 -1.43
N PRO A 102 -26.09 13.68 -1.83
CA PRO A 102 -27.44 13.81 -1.28
C PRO A 102 -27.49 13.64 0.25
N ALA A 103 -26.70 12.71 0.79
CA ALA A 103 -26.67 12.43 2.23
C ALA A 103 -25.71 13.32 3.03
N GLN A 104 -24.99 14.24 2.37
CA GLN A 104 -23.95 15.09 2.97
C GLN A 104 -22.98 14.32 3.88
N SER A 105 -22.58 13.12 3.44
CA SER A 105 -21.74 12.21 4.22
C SER A 105 -20.59 11.63 3.41
N TYR A 106 -19.58 11.13 4.11
CA TYR A 106 -18.46 10.40 3.53
C TYR A 106 -18.19 9.09 4.29
N GLN A 107 -17.54 8.15 3.62
CA GLN A 107 -17.07 6.89 4.18
C GLN A 107 -15.65 6.60 3.67
N TYR A 108 -14.84 5.96 4.51
CA TYR A 108 -13.60 5.33 4.07
C TYR A 108 -13.91 3.92 3.60
N THR A 109 -13.54 3.58 2.37
CA THR A 109 -13.70 2.24 1.79
C THR A 109 -12.53 1.33 2.11
N TYR A 110 -11.34 1.90 2.27
CA TYR A 110 -10.15 1.19 2.70
C TYR A 110 -9.18 2.14 3.42
N THR A 111 -8.20 1.57 4.11
CA THR A 111 -7.09 2.29 4.75
C THR A 111 -5.76 1.62 4.41
N LYS A 112 -4.79 2.41 3.95
CA LYS A 112 -3.38 2.03 3.84
C LYS A 112 -2.57 2.86 4.83
N ILE A 113 -1.68 2.24 5.58
CA ILE A 113 -0.77 2.92 6.51
C ILE A 113 0.65 2.78 5.98
N TYR A 114 1.34 3.89 5.89
CA TYR A 114 2.71 3.97 5.43
C TYR A 114 3.59 4.59 6.51
N GLN A 115 4.86 4.19 6.53
CA GLN A 115 5.90 5.00 7.14
C GLN A 115 6.12 6.25 6.26
N TYR A 116 6.02 7.44 6.85
CA TYR A 116 5.99 8.69 6.09
C TYR A 116 7.29 8.97 5.34
N GLU A 117 8.45 8.75 5.95
CA GLU A 117 9.74 9.03 5.33
C GLU A 117 10.05 8.07 4.18
N THR A 118 9.91 6.76 4.44
CA THR A 118 10.31 5.70 3.51
C THR A 118 9.23 5.38 2.48
N LYS A 119 7.99 5.85 2.71
CA LYS A 119 6.79 5.49 1.93
C LYS A 119 6.51 3.99 1.91
N LYS A 120 7.12 3.22 2.83
CA LYS A 120 6.90 1.78 2.95
C LYS A 120 5.50 1.52 3.52
N LEU A 121 4.71 0.70 2.84
CA LEU A 121 3.42 0.21 3.34
C LEU A 121 3.66 -0.67 4.57
N THR A 122 2.97 -0.38 5.67
CA THR A 122 3.07 -1.10 6.95
C THR A 122 1.77 -1.80 7.34
N SER A 123 0.63 -1.33 6.83
CA SER A 123 -0.67 -1.96 7.08
C SER A 123 -1.67 -1.65 5.99
N TYR A 124 -2.63 -2.55 5.79
CA TYR A 124 -3.74 -2.40 4.86
C TYR A 124 -5.03 -3.01 5.45
N SER A 125 -6.17 -2.35 5.23
CA SER A 125 -7.49 -2.82 5.61
C SER A 125 -8.53 -2.38 4.59
N GLU A 126 -9.43 -3.27 4.21
CA GLU A 126 -10.60 -3.00 3.35
C GLU A 126 -11.90 -2.90 4.16
N VAL A 127 -11.82 -2.85 5.48
CA VAL A 127 -13.01 -2.71 6.33
C VAL A 127 -13.56 -1.29 6.19
N PRO A 128 -14.76 -1.09 5.63
CA PRO A 128 -15.31 0.25 5.46
C PRO A 128 -15.63 0.88 6.81
N SER A 129 -15.50 2.20 6.90
CA SER A 129 -15.95 2.95 8.07
C SER A 129 -17.48 3.10 8.07
N MET A 130 -18.04 3.49 9.21
CA MET A 130 -19.38 4.07 9.22
C MET A 130 -19.41 5.38 8.42
N ALA A 131 -20.62 5.86 8.09
CA ALA A 131 -20.80 7.16 7.45
C ALA A 131 -20.63 8.31 8.43
N TYR A 132 -19.91 9.35 8.01
CA TYR A 132 -19.67 10.58 8.76
C TYR A 132 -20.21 11.78 7.98
N GLY A 133 -20.77 12.78 8.66
CA GLY A 133 -21.17 14.03 8.01
C GLY A 133 -19.95 14.89 7.67
N TYR A 134 -19.96 15.61 6.54
CA TYR A 134 -18.89 16.57 6.21
C TYR A 134 -19.29 18.05 6.35
N THR A 135 -20.58 18.38 6.53
CA THR A 135 -21.06 19.78 6.56
C THR A 135 -21.42 20.33 7.94
N ASN A 136 -21.29 19.54 9.02
CA ASN A 136 -21.87 19.93 10.30
C ASN A 136 -20.85 19.96 11.45
N VAL A 137 -20.34 21.16 11.74
CA VAL A 137 -19.38 21.44 12.83
C VAL A 137 -19.96 21.10 14.20
N ALA A 138 -21.28 21.23 14.39
CA ALA A 138 -21.95 21.03 15.67
C ALA A 138 -21.96 19.57 16.15
N ALA A 139 -21.73 18.61 15.24
CA ALA A 139 -21.63 17.19 15.57
C ALA A 139 -20.19 16.73 15.87
N GLY A 140 -19.23 17.66 15.97
CA GLY A 140 -17.80 17.34 16.10
C GLY A 140 -17.19 16.82 14.79
N ASN A 141 -17.87 16.99 13.66
CA ASN A 141 -17.35 16.56 12.37
C ASN A 141 -16.25 17.52 11.89
N ASN A 142 -15.19 16.92 11.36
CA ASN A 142 -14.03 17.62 10.85
C ASN A 142 -14.37 18.34 9.52
N MET A 143 -14.38 19.68 9.52
CA MET A 143 -14.61 20.49 8.31
C MET A 143 -13.59 20.23 7.20
N ILE A 144 -12.44 19.63 7.52
CA ILE A 144 -11.42 19.26 6.54
C ILE A 144 -11.98 18.39 5.42
N MET A 145 -12.97 17.53 5.68
CA MET A 145 -13.56 16.71 4.62
C MET A 145 -14.47 17.52 3.68
N ALA A 146 -15.05 18.62 4.14
CA ALA A 146 -15.70 19.58 3.24
C ALA A 146 -14.66 20.33 2.39
N GLU A 147 -13.50 20.67 2.96
CA GLU A 147 -12.40 21.31 2.23
C GLU A 147 -11.80 20.37 1.17
N VAL A 148 -11.63 19.09 1.50
CA VAL A 148 -11.24 18.04 0.53
C VAL A 148 -12.26 17.92 -0.60
N LEU A 149 -13.55 17.89 -0.27
CA LEU A 149 -14.60 17.83 -1.28
C LEU A 149 -14.60 19.08 -2.17
N ARG A 150 -14.42 20.27 -1.59
CA ARG A 150 -14.28 21.53 -2.33
C ARG A 150 -13.10 21.47 -3.30
N PHE A 151 -11.93 21.03 -2.80
CA PHE A 151 -10.73 20.85 -3.63
C PHE A 151 -10.98 19.93 -4.82
N CYS A 152 -11.69 18.81 -4.63
CA CYS A 152 -11.99 17.86 -5.71
C CYS A 152 -12.81 18.50 -6.83
N TYR A 153 -13.79 19.36 -6.49
CA TYR A 153 -14.56 20.10 -7.49
C TYR A 153 -13.72 21.15 -8.22
N GLU A 154 -12.95 21.95 -7.48
CA GLU A 154 -12.08 22.97 -8.07
C GLU A 154 -11.06 22.35 -9.03
N TRP A 155 -10.45 21.23 -8.64
CA TRP A 155 -9.50 20.50 -9.47
C TRP A 155 -10.14 19.96 -10.75
N SER A 156 -11.32 19.33 -10.64
CA SER A 156 -12.05 18.76 -11.79
C SER A 156 -12.45 19.84 -12.81
N GLN A 157 -12.96 20.99 -12.34
CA GLN A 157 -13.35 22.10 -13.20
C GLN A 157 -12.15 22.76 -13.91
N GLY A 158 -11.05 23.01 -13.19
CA GLY A 158 -9.84 23.59 -13.76
C GLY A 158 -9.19 22.73 -14.85
N HIS A 159 -9.34 21.40 -14.76
CA HIS A 159 -8.86 20.48 -15.80
C HIS A 159 -9.81 20.40 -17.01
N GLN A 160 -11.13 20.52 -16.80
CA GLN A 160 -12.10 20.61 -17.89
C GLN A 160 -11.82 21.87 -18.76
N ASP A 161 -11.58 23.02 -18.14
CA ASP A 161 -11.32 24.28 -18.86
C ASP A 161 -10.04 24.26 -19.69
N SER A 162 -8.98 23.59 -19.21
CA SER A 162 -7.74 23.42 -19.98
C SER A 162 -7.90 22.50 -21.20
N SER A 163 -8.81 21.53 -21.14
CA SER A 163 -9.11 20.64 -22.27
C SER A 163 -10.00 21.31 -23.34
N ASN A 164 -10.83 22.27 -22.92
CA ASN A 164 -11.70 23.04 -23.81
C ASN A 164 -10.99 24.22 -24.50
N ASN A 165 -9.75 24.53 -24.12
CA ASN A 165 -8.97 25.64 -24.68
C ASN A 165 -7.93 25.19 -25.71
N THR A 166 -8.27 24.21 -26.56
CA THR A 166 -7.48 23.86 -27.76
C THR A 166 -7.97 24.53 -29.04
N ASP A 167 -8.90 25.49 -28.94
CA ASP A 167 -9.36 26.30 -30.08
C ASP A 167 -9.30 27.81 -29.76
N VAL A 168 -8.09 28.31 -29.55
CA VAL A 168 -7.80 29.73 -29.78
C VAL A 168 -6.83 29.80 -30.94
N GLY A 169 -7.41 29.97 -32.12
CA GLY A 169 -6.69 30.23 -33.35
C GLY A 169 -5.65 31.33 -33.13
N GLU A 170 -4.43 31.05 -33.58
CA GLU A 170 -3.42 32.06 -33.87
C GLU A 170 -4.03 33.08 -34.83
N TYR A 171 -4.46 34.22 -34.30
CA TYR A 171 -4.42 35.48 -35.03
C TYR A 171 -3.27 36.27 -34.46
N LEU A 172 -2.10 36.06 -35.08
CA LEU A 172 -1.00 37.00 -35.04
C LEU A 172 -1.36 38.16 -35.96
N ASP A 173 -1.58 39.33 -35.38
CA ASP A 173 -1.31 40.64 -36.00
C ASP A 173 -0.31 41.39 -35.09
#